data_AF-A0A2H0VFX4-F1
#
_entry.id   AF-A0A2H0VFX4-F1
#
_cell.length_a   1.000
_cell.length_b   1.000
_cell.length_c   1.000
_cell.angle_alpha   90.00
_cell.angle_beta   90.00
_cell.angle_gamma   90.00
#
_symmetry.space_group_name_H-M   'P 1'
#
loop_
_entity.id
_entity.type
_entity.pdbx_description
1 polymer ?
#
loop_
_entity_poly.entity_id
_entity_poly.type
_entity_poly.pdbx_seq_one_letter_code
_entity_poly.pdbx_strand_id
1 'polypeptide(L)'
;MVKFKLRARALNLRKQGKSYSQIKNDLGVSKNILSVWFRNLPLSKERVKELRDRNEKRFERFRITMQKKRDKRLKFFYGLEKKSFTFIKQGTLYGWIVSLLGRGDQRASK
;
A
#
# COMPACT_ATOMS: atom_id res chain seq x y z
N MET A 1 -4.12 -41.58 -12.31
CA MET A 1 -5.08 -40.94 -13.26
C MET A 1 -5.40 -39.47 -12.95
N VAL A 2 -5.57 -39.06 -11.68
CA VAL A 2 -5.99 -37.69 -11.29
C VAL A 2 -5.07 -36.57 -11.81
N LYS A 3 -3.74 -36.78 -11.76
CA LYS A 3 -2.74 -35.79 -12.22
C LYS A 3 -2.85 -35.48 -13.71
N PHE A 4 -3.19 -36.47 -14.53
CA PHE A 4 -3.39 -36.28 -15.98
C PHE A 4 -4.64 -35.44 -16.26
N LYS A 5 -5.74 -35.71 -15.56
CA LYS A 5 -6.99 -34.91 -15.67
C LYS A 5 -6.76 -33.45 -15.27
N LEU A 6 -6.01 -33.20 -14.19
CA LEU A 6 -5.63 -31.84 -13.76
C LEU A 6 -4.74 -31.14 -14.79
N ARG A 7 -3.76 -31.84 -15.36
CA ARG A 7 -2.88 -31.29 -16.40
C ARG A 7 -3.66 -30.93 -17.65
N ALA A 8 -4.58 -31.79 -18.09
CA ALA A 8 -5.44 -31.52 -19.24
C ALA A 8 -6.32 -30.29 -19.02
N ARG A 9 -6.96 -30.17 -17.85
CA ARG A 9 -7.73 -28.96 -17.48
C ARG A 9 -6.84 -27.72 -17.45
N ALA A 10 -5.66 -27.81 -16.85
CA ALA A 10 -4.71 -26.69 -16.78
C ALA A 10 -4.28 -26.22 -18.19
N LEU A 11 -4.06 -27.14 -19.13
CA LEU A 11 -3.74 -26.82 -20.53
C LEU A 11 -4.92 -26.12 -21.24
N ASN A 12 -6.15 -26.56 -21.01
CA ASN A 12 -7.32 -25.89 -21.58
C ASN A 12 -7.45 -24.45 -21.07
N LEU A 13 -7.28 -24.23 -19.76
CA LEU A 13 -7.27 -22.89 -19.16
C LEU A 13 -6.09 -22.04 -19.69
N ARG A 14 -4.96 -22.67 -19.99
CA ARG A 14 -3.78 -22.01 -20.57
C ARG A 14 -4.06 -21.52 -21.98
N LYS A 15 -4.71 -22.34 -22.82
CA LYS A 15 -5.14 -21.96 -24.17
C LYS A 15 -6.13 -20.80 -24.17
N GLN A 16 -6.98 -20.71 -23.15
CA GLN A 16 -7.86 -19.56 -22.90
C GLN A 16 -7.11 -18.28 -22.46
N GLY A 17 -5.78 -18.32 -22.34
CA GLY A 17 -4.97 -17.17 -21.98
C GLY A 17 -5.02 -16.80 -20.49
N LYS A 18 -5.34 -17.75 -19.60
CA LYS A 18 -5.27 -17.55 -18.15
C LYS A 18 -3.82 -17.56 -17.65
N SER A 19 -3.53 -16.76 -16.62
CA SER A 19 -2.24 -16.70 -15.92
C SER A 19 -2.03 -17.85 -14.94
N TYR A 20 -0.79 -18.09 -14.52
CA TYR A 20 -0.47 -19.10 -13.50
C TYR A 20 -1.23 -18.89 -12.19
N SER A 21 -1.41 -17.64 -11.75
CA SER A 21 -2.14 -17.32 -10.52
C SER A 21 -3.63 -17.63 -10.64
N GLN A 22 -4.24 -17.38 -11.80
CA GLN A 22 -5.65 -17.72 -12.06
C GLN A 22 -5.85 -19.23 -12.09
N ILE A 23 -5.01 -19.95 -12.83
CA ILE A 23 -5.07 -21.42 -12.91
C ILE A 23 -4.85 -22.07 -11.54
N LYS A 24 -3.94 -21.50 -10.72
CA LYS A 24 -3.76 -21.92 -9.33
C LYS A 24 -5.04 -21.75 -8.52
N ASN A 25 -5.74 -20.63 -8.64
CA ASN A 25 -6.97 -20.39 -7.90
C ASN A 25 -8.10 -21.33 -8.36
N ASP A 26 -8.18 -21.61 -9.65
CA ASP A 26 -9.21 -22.48 -10.23
C ASP A 26 -9.00 -23.97 -9.87
N LEU A 27 -7.75 -24.45 -9.86
CA LEU A 27 -7.42 -25.88 -9.70
C LEU A 27 -6.77 -26.24 -8.36
N GLY A 28 -6.39 -25.27 -7.53
CA GLY A 28 -5.69 -25.49 -6.27
C GLY A 28 -4.24 -26.00 -6.40
N VAL A 29 -3.65 -25.94 -7.59
CA VAL A 29 -2.32 -26.51 -7.86
C VAL A 29 -1.20 -25.53 -7.51
N SER A 30 -0.09 -26.04 -6.95
CA SER A 30 1.07 -25.21 -6.61
C SER A 30 1.74 -24.59 -7.84
N LYS A 31 2.33 -23.40 -7.68
CA LYS A 31 3.01 -22.70 -8.79
C LYS A 31 4.19 -23.49 -9.35
N ASN A 32 4.88 -24.28 -8.54
CA ASN A 32 6.00 -25.10 -8.97
C ASN A 32 5.57 -26.13 -10.04
N ILE A 33 4.45 -26.82 -9.79
CA ILE A 33 3.89 -27.80 -10.74
C ILE A 33 3.44 -27.12 -12.03
N LEU A 34 2.75 -25.97 -11.93
CA LEU A 34 2.32 -25.21 -13.10
C LEU A 34 3.52 -24.75 -13.96
N SER A 35 4.62 -24.33 -13.32
CA SER A 35 5.83 -23.93 -14.05
C SER A 35 6.45 -25.08 -14.84
N VAL A 36 6.44 -26.31 -14.28
CA VAL A 36 6.92 -27.49 -14.99
C VAL A 36 6.03 -27.81 -16.19
N TRP A 37 4.71 -27.73 -16.03
CA TRP A 37 3.76 -28.07 -17.11
C TRP A 37 3.73 -27.05 -18.26
N PHE A 38 3.95 -25.77 -17.96
CA PHE A 38 3.85 -24.69 -18.93
C PHE A 38 5.20 -24.17 -19.42
N ARG A 39 6.30 -24.84 -19.10
CA ARG A 39 7.66 -24.46 -19.54
C ARG A 39 7.75 -24.18 -21.04
N ASN A 40 7.01 -24.94 -21.85
CA ASN A 40 6.99 -24.83 -23.31
C ASN A 40 5.75 -24.12 -23.86
N LEU A 41 4.88 -23.56 -23.00
CA LEU A 41 3.67 -22.83 -23.42
C LEU A 41 3.67 -21.40 -22.83
N PRO A 42 4.52 -20.49 -23.32
CA PRO A 42 4.47 -19.08 -22.97
C PRO A 42 3.17 -18.42 -23.49
N LEU A 43 2.71 -17.33 -22.85
CA LEU A 43 1.65 -16.51 -23.48
C LEU A 43 2.28 -15.56 -24.49
N SER A 44 1.47 -15.08 -25.43
CA SER A 44 1.78 -13.85 -26.18
C SER A 44 2.11 -12.69 -25.24
N LYS A 45 3.09 -11.87 -25.64
CA LYS A 45 3.52 -10.68 -24.90
C LYS A 45 2.38 -9.70 -24.66
N GLU A 46 1.47 -9.58 -25.63
CA GLU A 46 0.27 -8.72 -25.55
C GLU A 46 -0.63 -9.17 -24.40
N ARG A 47 -0.91 -10.47 -24.32
CA ARG A 47 -1.74 -11.03 -23.26
C ARG A 47 -1.10 -10.87 -21.87
N VAL A 48 0.22 -11.01 -21.78
CA VAL A 48 0.95 -10.74 -20.52
C VAL A 48 0.79 -9.28 -20.10
N LYS A 49 0.90 -8.34 -21.06
CA LYS A 49 0.72 -6.91 -20.82
C LYS A 49 -0.69 -6.59 -20.33
N GLU A 50 -1.73 -7.10 -21.00
CA GLU A 50 -3.12 -6.94 -20.57
C GLU A 50 -3.36 -7.42 -19.14
N LEU A 51 -2.90 -8.63 -18.82
CA LEU A 51 -3.06 -9.22 -17.48
C LEU A 51 -2.33 -8.41 -16.41
N ARG A 52 -1.21 -7.77 -16.76
CA ARG A 52 -0.43 -6.92 -15.85
C ARG A 52 -1.12 -5.58 -15.62
N ASP A 53 -1.64 -4.99 -16.68
CA ASP A 53 -2.16 -3.63 -16.68
C ASP A 53 -3.59 -3.56 -16.11
N ARG A 54 -4.40 -4.63 -16.25
CA ARG A 54 -5.73 -4.76 -15.62
C ARG A 54 -5.72 -5.09 -14.12
N ASN A 55 -4.54 -5.09 -13.48
CA ASN A 55 -4.43 -5.47 -12.09
C ASN A 55 -4.70 -4.27 -11.16
N GLU A 56 -5.98 -3.97 -10.90
CA GLU A 56 -6.45 -2.90 -10.01
C GLU A 56 -5.75 -2.90 -8.64
N LYS A 57 -5.52 -4.09 -8.08
CA LYS A 57 -4.80 -4.27 -6.81
C LYS A 57 -3.40 -3.67 -6.83
N ARG A 58 -2.76 -3.57 -8.00
CA ARG A 58 -1.44 -2.94 -8.16
C ARG A 58 -1.54 -1.43 -8.01
N PHE A 59 -2.55 -0.80 -8.61
CA PHE A 59 -2.80 0.64 -8.47
C PHE A 59 -3.10 1.00 -7.01
N GLU A 60 -3.93 0.20 -6.34
CA GLU A 60 -4.26 0.44 -4.94
C GLU A 60 -3.02 0.30 -4.03
N ARG A 61 -2.20 -0.72 -4.24
CA ARG A 61 -0.91 -0.87 -3.53
C ARG A 61 0.02 0.30 -3.77
N PHE A 62 0.08 0.81 -5.00
CA PHE A 62 0.88 1.99 -5.32
C PHE A 62 0.35 3.22 -4.58
N ARG A 63 -0.96 3.45 -4.58
CA ARG A 63 -1.62 4.53 -3.86
C ARG A 63 -1.31 4.50 -2.37
N ILE A 64 -1.49 3.35 -1.72
CA ILE A 64 -1.16 3.13 -0.30
C ILE A 64 0.33 3.40 -0.03
N THR A 65 1.21 2.95 -0.92
CA THR A 65 2.66 3.17 -0.78
C THR A 65 3.01 4.65 -0.85
N MET A 66 2.42 5.38 -1.80
CA MET A 66 2.63 6.82 -1.96
C MET A 66 2.05 7.62 -0.80
N GLN A 67 0.89 7.21 -0.27
CA GLN A 67 0.31 7.77 0.94
C GLN A 67 1.26 7.60 2.13
N LYS A 68 1.77 6.40 2.38
CA LYS A 68 2.76 6.15 3.44
C LYS A 68 4.03 6.98 3.29
N LYS A 69 4.51 7.18 2.06
CA LYS A 69 5.67 8.07 1.79
C LYS A 69 5.34 9.53 2.12
N ARG A 70 4.15 10.01 1.75
CA ARG A 70 3.67 11.35 2.08
C ARG A 70 3.57 11.54 3.59
N ASP A 71 2.97 10.59 4.30
CA ASP A 71 2.80 10.64 5.76
C ASP A 71 4.15 10.64 6.48
N LYS A 72 5.12 9.85 6.00
CA LYS A 72 6.48 9.87 6.54
C LYS A 72 7.15 11.25 6.36
N ARG A 73 7.03 11.86 5.18
CA ARG A 73 7.54 13.22 4.94
C ARG A 73 6.87 14.22 5.87
N LEU A 74 5.55 14.16 5.97
CA LEU A 74 4.78 15.06 6.82
C LEU A 74 5.17 14.92 8.30
N LYS A 75 5.30 13.68 8.80
CA LYS A 75 5.77 13.39 10.17
C LYS A 75 7.20 13.90 10.41
N PHE A 76 8.07 13.81 9.41
CA PHE A 76 9.42 14.35 9.50
C PHE A 76 9.39 15.87 9.75
N PHE A 77 8.61 16.63 8.97
CA PHE A 77 8.46 18.08 9.16
C PHE A 77 7.83 18.43 10.51
N TYR A 78 6.72 17.80 10.90
CA TYR A 78 6.10 18.06 12.22
C TYR A 78 6.99 17.68 13.41
N GLY A 79 7.85 16.67 13.26
CA GLY A 79 8.81 16.28 14.29
C GLY A 79 9.89 17.34 14.55
N LEU A 80 10.21 18.16 13.54
CA LEU A 80 11.15 19.28 13.68
C LEU A 80 10.51 20.46 14.41
N GLU A 81 9.25 20.79 14.10
CA GLU A 81 8.54 21.92 14.72
C GLU A 81 8.31 21.72 16.22
N LYS A 82 7.99 20.50 16.67
CA LYS A 82 7.79 20.23 18.11
C LYS A 82 9.05 20.48 18.94
N LYS A 83 10.25 20.21 18.40
CA LYS A 83 11.51 20.43 19.13
C LYS A 83 11.77 21.92 19.36
N SER A 84 11.49 22.75 18.37
CA SER A 84 11.62 24.21 18.48
C SER A 84 10.59 24.82 19.45
N PHE A 85 9.36 24.28 19.48
CA PHE A 85 8.31 24.76 20.38
C PHE A 85 8.56 24.37 21.85
N THR A 86 9.11 23.18 22.10
CA THR A 86 9.49 22.76 23.47
C THR A 86 10.69 23.53 24.02
N PHE A 87 11.59 24.00 23.16
CA PHE A 87 12.75 24.82 23.56
C PHE A 87 12.32 26.21 24.05
N ILE A 88 11.35 26.83 23.37
CA ILE A 88 10.79 28.15 23.75
C ILE A 88 9.99 28.07 25.07
N LYS A 89 9.38 26.93 25.40
CA LYS A 89 8.67 26.76 26.68
C LYS A 89 9.59 26.57 27.90
N GLN A 90 10.83 26.14 27.70
CA GLN A 90 11.75 25.85 28.81
C GLN A 90 12.60 27.07 29.21
N GLY A 91 12.77 28.04 28.30
CA GLY A 91 13.46 29.29 28.58
C GLY A 91 12.52 30.48 28.57
N THR A 92 12.35 31.10 29.74
CA THR A 92 11.98 32.52 29.94
C THR A 92 10.50 32.92 29.89
N LEU A 93 10.12 33.74 30.88
CA LEU A 93 9.22 34.92 30.93
C LEU A 93 7.92 34.96 30.10
N TYR A 94 7.85 34.40 28.91
CA TYR A 94 6.67 34.40 28.04
C TYR A 94 5.48 33.69 28.69
N GLY A 95 5.71 32.60 29.42
CA GLY A 95 4.67 31.93 30.22
C GLY A 95 4.13 32.80 31.36
N TRP A 96 4.98 33.62 31.99
CA TRP A 96 4.58 34.58 33.03
C TRP A 96 3.84 35.79 32.43
N ILE A 97 4.30 36.35 31.31
CA ILE A 97 3.67 37.49 30.62
C ILE A 97 2.29 37.10 30.08
N VAL A 98 2.15 35.92 29.47
CA VAL A 98 0.85 35.40 29.01
C VAL A 98 -0.09 35.13 30.19
N SER A 99 0.43 34.66 31.34
CA SER A 99 -0.37 34.50 32.55
C SER A 99 -0.74 35.84 33.22
N LEU A 100 0.04 36.89 33.05
CA LEU A 100 -0.21 38.23 33.59
C LEU A 100 -1.24 39.00 32.74
N LEU A 101 -1.19 38.83 31.40
CA LEU A 101 -2.13 39.43 30.45
C LEU A 101 -3.47 38.67 30.38
N GLY A 102 -3.50 37.38 30.69
CA GLY A 102 -4.70 36.54 30.64
C GLY A 102 -5.65 36.64 31.85
N ARG A 103 -5.34 37.50 32.84
CA ARG A 103 -6.14 37.64 34.07
C ARG A 103 -6.85 39.00 34.16
N GLY A 104 -7.39 39.47 33.03
CA GLY A 104 -7.94 40.83 32.90
C GLY A 104 -9.38 40.94 32.38
N ASP A 105 -10.18 39.87 32.32
CA ASP A 105 -11.50 39.99 31.65
C ASP A 105 -12.64 39.15 32.27
N GLN A 106 -12.91 39.28 33.58
CA GLN A 106 -14.18 38.79 34.18
C GLN A 106 -14.71 39.63 35.37
N ARG A 107 -14.42 40.95 35.44
CA ARG A 107 -15.08 41.84 36.43
C ARG A 107 -15.35 43.22 35.87
N ALA A 108 -16.26 43.34 34.92
CA ALA A 108 -17.18 44.48 34.81
C ALA A 108 -18.19 44.26 33.68
N SER A 109 -19.49 44.41 34.02
CA SER A 109 -20.64 44.59 33.14
C SER A 109 -21.34 43.33 32.61
N LYS A 110 -22.08 42.61 33.47
CA LYS A 110 -23.50 42.90 33.74
C LYS A 110 -23.99 42.13 34.96
#